data_AF-A0A944QTR9-F1
#
_entry.id   AF-A0A944QTR9-F1
#
_cell.length_a   1.000
_cell.length_b   1.000
_cell.length_c   1.000
_cell.angle_alpha   90.00
_cell.angle_beta   90.00
_cell.angle_gamma   90.00
#
_symmetry.space_group_name_H-M   'P 1'
#
loop_
_entity.id
_entity.type
_entity.pdbx_description
1 polymer ?
#
loop_
_entity_poly.entity_id
_entity_poly.type
_entity_poly.pdbx_seq_one_letter_code
_entity_poly.pdbx_strand_id
1 'polypeptide(L)'
;MQTILGWLLIIFPGILYTGQVVSSVNFPLAQRIGLQEDPDDADPLLQRVERYTAYWDLLTLVWLPVSGILMVVDHAAWPLFALAGGAIYLDAAGREAVKILSFKHENIRLGSPVQQRFFFSTYLVMALLAIATLSYAISALRVSAAV
;
A
#
# COMPACT_ATOMS: atom_id res chain seq x y z
N MET A 1 -19.35 8.25 -9.31
CA MET A 1 -17.88 8.07 -9.35
C MET A 1 -17.31 7.98 -7.94
N GLN A 2 -17.52 8.99 -7.07
CA GLN A 2 -17.06 8.99 -5.68
C GLN A 2 -17.33 7.68 -4.92
N THR A 3 -18.59 7.21 -4.90
CA THR A 3 -18.96 6.00 -4.15
C THR A 3 -18.26 4.73 -4.67
N ILE A 4 -18.10 4.61 -5.99
CA ILE A 4 -17.39 3.46 -6.60
C ILE A 4 -15.92 3.49 -6.20
N LEU A 5 -15.27 4.64 -6.34
CA LEU A 5 -13.89 4.81 -5.91
C LEU A 5 -13.75 4.56 -4.41
N GLY A 6 -14.69 5.06 -3.60
CA GLY A 6 -14.73 4.83 -2.15
C GLY A 6 -14.70 3.34 -1.80
N TRP A 7 -15.55 2.53 -2.43
CA TRP A 7 -15.52 1.07 -2.25
C TRP A 7 -14.21 0.44 -2.71
N LEU A 8 -13.63 0.87 -3.83
CA LEU A 8 -12.32 0.38 -4.27
C LEU A 8 -11.22 0.70 -3.25
N LEU A 9 -11.25 1.89 -2.65
CA LEU A 9 -10.28 2.32 -1.63
C LEU A 9 -10.48 1.65 -0.27
N ILE A 10 -11.69 1.17 0.02
CA ILE A 10 -11.94 0.33 1.20
C ILE A 10 -11.40 -1.08 0.96
N ILE A 11 -11.76 -1.70 -0.17
CA ILE A 11 -11.49 -3.12 -0.39
C ILE A 11 -10.00 -3.37 -0.66
N PHE A 12 -9.43 -2.74 -1.69
CA PHE A 12 -8.06 -3.04 -2.10
C PHE A 12 -7.03 -2.59 -1.05
N PRO A 13 -6.97 -1.30 -0.68
CA PRO A 13 -6.14 -0.86 0.42
C PRO A 13 -6.44 -1.52 1.76
N GLY A 14 -7.70 -1.85 2.06
CA GLY A 14 -8.06 -2.53 3.30
C GLY A 14 -7.50 -3.95 3.39
N ILE A 15 -7.47 -4.69 2.27
CA ILE A 15 -6.81 -6.01 2.20
C ILE A 15 -5.30 -5.85 2.45
N LEU A 16 -4.66 -4.90 1.79
CA LEU A 16 -3.22 -4.65 1.99
C LEU A 16 -2.91 -4.23 3.43
N TYR A 17 -3.72 -3.34 3.99
CA TYR A 17 -3.62 -2.90 5.38
C TYR A 17 -3.77 -4.08 6.36
N THR A 18 -4.74 -4.96 6.12
CA THR A 18 -4.91 -6.19 6.91
C THR A 18 -3.67 -7.07 6.81
N GLY A 19 -3.06 -7.16 5.63
CA GLY A 19 -1.77 -7.82 5.44
C GLY A 19 -0.69 -7.24 6.36
N GLN A 20 -0.59 -5.92 6.44
CA GLN A 20 0.36 -5.24 7.34
C GLN A 20 0.05 -5.46 8.83
N VAL A 21 -1.22 -5.54 9.22
CA VAL A 21 -1.62 -5.94 10.58
C VAL A 21 -1.10 -7.34 10.90
N VAL A 22 -1.27 -8.30 10.00
CA VAL A 22 -0.77 -9.67 10.21
C VAL A 22 0.75 -9.70 10.24
N SER A 23 1.42 -9.04 9.29
CA SER A 23 2.89 -8.99 9.20
C SER A 23 3.53 -8.33 10.43
N SER A 24 2.93 -7.28 10.97
CA SER A 24 3.45 -6.59 12.17
C SER A 24 3.24 -7.40 13.46
N VAL A 25 2.07 -8.03 13.63
CA VAL A 25 1.72 -8.78 14.85
C VAL A 25 2.37 -10.16 14.87
N ASN A 26 2.33 -10.88 13.75
CA ASN A 26 2.81 -12.25 13.64
C ASN A 26 3.47 -12.49 12.28
N PHE A 27 4.70 -12.00 12.14
CA PHE A 27 5.51 -12.14 10.92
C PHE A 27 5.64 -13.60 10.45
N PRO A 28 5.90 -14.61 11.32
CA PRO A 28 5.92 -16.01 10.88
C PRO A 28 4.59 -16.51 10.30
N LEU A 29 3.45 -16.04 10.83
CA LEU A 29 2.15 -16.36 10.25
C LEU A 29 2.02 -15.73 8.87
N ALA A 30 2.41 -14.46 8.71
CA ALA A 30 2.38 -13.75 7.44
C ALA A 30 3.19 -14.47 6.35
N GLN A 31 4.37 -14.99 6.71
CA GLN A 31 5.19 -15.81 5.80
C GLN A 31 4.48 -17.11 5.39
N ARG A 32 3.89 -17.83 6.34
CA ARG A 32 3.17 -19.10 6.06
C ARG A 32 1.98 -18.94 5.11
N ILE A 33 1.31 -17.79 5.14
CA ILE A 33 0.16 -17.51 4.27
C ILE A 33 0.55 -16.72 3.01
N GLY A 34 1.84 -16.53 2.75
CA GLY A 34 2.36 -15.90 1.53
C GLY A 34 2.22 -14.38 1.46
N LEU A 35 1.98 -13.70 2.58
CA LEU A 35 1.97 -12.23 2.66
C LEU A 35 3.39 -11.63 2.74
N GLN A 36 4.37 -12.47 3.08
CA GLN A 36 5.79 -12.12 3.23
C GLN A 36 6.63 -13.25 2.64
N GLU A 37 7.88 -12.96 2.30
CA GLU A 37 8.79 -13.94 1.70
C GLU A 37 9.07 -15.12 2.62
N ASP A 38 9.22 -16.29 2.00
CA ASP A 38 9.57 -17.53 2.70
C ASP A 38 10.94 -17.38 3.36
N PRO A 39 11.09 -17.69 4.66
CA PRO A 39 12.35 -17.53 5.35
C PRO A 39 13.50 -18.41 4.82
N ASP A 40 13.20 -19.50 4.12
CA ASP A 40 14.21 -20.40 3.56
C ASP A 40 14.77 -19.87 2.22
N ASP A 41 13.95 -19.11 1.48
CA ASP A 41 14.29 -18.55 0.17
C ASP A 41 14.82 -17.10 0.23
N ALA A 42 14.48 -16.36 1.30
CA ALA A 42 14.83 -14.96 1.46
C ALA A 42 15.98 -14.73 2.45
N ASP A 43 16.80 -13.73 2.17
CA ASP A 43 17.89 -13.33 3.05
C ASP A 43 17.35 -12.84 4.42
N PRO A 44 17.99 -13.21 5.55
CA PRO A 44 17.59 -12.72 6.87
C PRO A 44 17.60 -11.18 6.99
N LEU A 45 18.44 -10.48 6.22
CA LEU A 45 18.43 -9.02 6.16
C LEU A 45 17.12 -8.50 5.54
N LEU A 46 16.69 -9.09 4.43
CA LEU A 46 15.43 -8.75 3.78
C LEU A 46 14.26 -8.96 4.76
N GLN A 47 14.19 -10.12 5.42
CA GLN A 47 13.11 -10.41 6.38
C GLN A 47 13.03 -9.38 7.52
N ARG A 48 14.19 -8.94 8.03
CA ARG A 48 14.23 -7.92 9.08
C ARG A 48 13.72 -6.57 8.57
N VAL A 49 14.12 -6.20 7.36
CA VAL A 49 13.68 -4.96 6.73
C VAL A 49 12.17 -5.01 6.47
N GLU A 50 11.65 -6.10 5.90
CA GLU A 50 10.21 -6.27 5.66
C GLU A 50 9.38 -6.19 6.94
N ARG A 51 9.85 -6.80 8.03
CA ARG A 51 9.18 -6.70 9.33
C ARG A 51 9.10 -5.26 9.83
N TYR A 52 10.17 -4.48 9.65
CA TYR A 52 10.18 -3.07 10.06
C TYR A 52 9.37 -2.19 9.11
N THR A 53 9.37 -2.49 7.81
CA THR A 53 8.45 -1.91 6.84
C THR A 53 7.00 -2.16 7.28
N ALA A 54 6.65 -3.38 7.68
CA ALA A 54 5.28 -3.70 8.11
C ALA A 54 4.83 -2.87 9.32
N TYR A 55 5.72 -2.58 10.27
CA TYR A 55 5.42 -1.66 11.38
C TYR A 55 5.14 -0.24 10.90
N TRP A 56 5.92 0.24 9.93
CA TRP A 56 5.74 1.57 9.36
C TRP A 56 4.47 1.67 8.51
N ASP A 57 4.23 0.67 7.67
CA ASP A 57 3.09 0.59 6.77
C ASP A 57 1.77 0.44 7.55
N LEU A 58 1.78 -0.23 8.71
CA LEU A 58 0.63 -0.27 9.63
C LEU A 58 0.20 1.14 10.09
N LEU A 59 1.13 2.07 10.26
CA LEU A 59 0.82 3.43 10.68
C LEU A 59 0.39 4.31 9.50
N THR A 60 0.91 4.04 8.31
CA THR A 60 0.84 4.96 7.18
C THR A 60 -0.18 4.55 6.12
N LEU A 61 -0.41 3.27 5.88
CA LEU A 61 -1.32 2.81 4.82
C LEU A 61 -2.82 2.90 5.19
N VAL A 62 -3.16 3.23 6.44
CA VAL A 62 -4.56 3.32 6.91
C VAL A 62 -5.35 4.45 6.25
N TRP A 63 -4.67 5.49 5.75
CA TRP A 63 -5.34 6.70 5.28
C TRP A 63 -6.13 6.53 3.99
N LEU A 64 -5.73 5.62 3.10
CA LEU A 64 -6.49 5.32 1.88
C LEU A 64 -7.82 4.61 2.20
N PRO A 65 -7.86 3.54 3.02
CA PRO A 65 -9.11 2.98 3.52
C PRO A 65 -10.02 4.01 4.21
N VAL A 66 -9.45 4.85 5.08
CA VAL A 66 -10.21 5.91 5.76
C VAL A 66 -10.82 6.88 4.75
N SER A 67 -10.05 7.31 3.75
CA SER A 67 -10.59 8.16 2.67
C SER A 67 -11.74 7.49 1.91
N GLY A 68 -11.65 6.17 1.68
CA GLY A 68 -12.69 5.39 1.03
C GLY A 68 -13.98 5.34 1.85
N ILE A 69 -13.88 5.14 3.17
CA ILE A 69 -15.02 5.22 4.09
C ILE A 69 -15.66 6.60 4.00
N LEU A 70 -14.86 7.67 4.11
CA LEU A 70 -15.35 9.04 4.02
C LEU A 70 -16.02 9.35 2.69
N MET A 71 -15.52 8.82 1.56
CA MET A 71 -16.15 8.94 0.25
C MET A 71 -17.54 8.28 0.21
N VAL A 72 -17.69 7.10 0.82
CA VAL A 72 -18.95 6.33 0.82
C VAL A 72 -20.02 7.02 1.67
N VAL A 73 -19.64 7.61 2.81
CA VAL A 73 -20.57 8.36 3.67
C VAL A 73 -20.72 9.83 3.28
N ASP A 74 -20.16 10.23 2.14
CA ASP A 74 -20.18 11.59 1.59
C ASP A 74 -19.68 12.67 2.57
N HIS A 75 -18.64 12.34 3.33
CA HIS A 75 -18.07 13.27 4.29
C HIS A 75 -17.10 14.25 3.61
N ALA A 76 -17.31 15.57 3.80
CA ALA A 76 -16.58 16.64 3.11
C ALA A 76 -15.04 16.59 3.25
N ALA A 77 -14.53 15.95 4.31
CA ALA A 77 -13.08 15.79 4.50
C ALA A 77 -12.44 14.72 3.61
N TRP A 78 -13.20 13.87 2.90
CA TRP A 78 -12.64 12.77 2.11
C TRP A 78 -11.51 13.19 1.15
N PRO A 79 -11.53 14.38 0.48
CA PRO A 79 -10.46 14.75 -0.44
C PRO A 79 -9.12 14.96 0.26
N LEU A 80 -9.13 15.47 1.49
CA LEU A 80 -7.89 15.70 2.26
C LEU A 80 -7.22 14.38 2.64
N PHE A 81 -8.02 13.41 3.10
CA PHE A 81 -7.52 12.06 3.42
C PHE A 81 -7.09 11.31 2.16
N ALA A 82 -7.81 11.49 1.05
CA ALA A 82 -7.45 10.92 -0.24
C ALA A 82 -6.12 11.48 -0.76
N LEU A 83 -5.85 12.78 -0.56
CA LEU A 83 -4.55 13.38 -0.89
C LEU A 83 -3.41 12.80 -0.04
N ALA A 84 -3.57 12.81 1.28
CA ALA A 84 -2.55 12.30 2.19
C ALA A 84 -2.29 10.80 1.96
N GLY A 85 -3.34 9.99 1.96
CA GLY A 85 -3.24 8.56 1.73
C GLY A 85 -2.70 8.24 0.34
N GLY A 86 -3.13 8.97 -0.70
CA GLY A 86 -2.68 8.75 -2.07
C GLY A 86 -1.19 9.02 -2.23
N ALA A 87 -0.69 10.11 -1.64
CA ALA A 87 0.74 10.43 -1.65
C ALA A 87 1.56 9.35 -0.93
N ILE A 88 1.11 8.91 0.25
CA ILE A 88 1.75 7.83 1.01
C ILE A 88 1.75 6.52 0.22
N TYR A 89 0.64 6.15 -0.41
CA TYR A 89 0.56 4.92 -1.21
C TYR A 89 1.50 4.93 -2.42
N LEU A 90 1.63 6.10 -3.08
CA LEU A 90 2.54 6.25 -4.21
C LEU A 90 4.00 6.17 -3.75
N ASP A 91 4.34 6.83 -2.65
CA ASP A 91 5.66 6.73 -2.02
C ASP A 91 5.98 5.28 -1.62
N ALA A 92 5.07 4.61 -0.92
CA ALA A 92 5.24 3.22 -0.50
C ALA A 92 5.48 2.30 -1.71
N ALA A 93 4.66 2.39 -2.76
CA ALA A 93 4.85 1.60 -3.98
C ALA A 93 6.22 1.83 -4.63
N GLY A 94 6.65 3.09 -4.74
CA GLY A 94 7.95 3.45 -5.31
C GLY A 94 9.12 3.00 -4.44
N ARG A 95 9.07 3.27 -3.14
CA ARG A 95 10.08 2.89 -2.14
C ARG A 95 10.27 1.38 -2.11
N GLU A 96 9.19 0.61 -2.12
CA GLU A 96 9.22 -0.85 -2.13
C GLU A 96 9.82 -1.40 -3.43
N ALA A 97 9.41 -0.87 -4.59
CA ALA A 97 10.00 -1.26 -5.87
C ALA A 97 11.52 -0.97 -5.92
N VAL A 98 11.95 0.22 -5.50
CA VAL A 98 13.36 0.61 -5.47
C VAL A 98 14.14 -0.24 -4.48
N LYS A 99 13.60 -0.50 -3.28
CA LYS A 99 14.20 -1.38 -2.27
C LYS A 99 14.55 -2.75 -2.86
N ILE A 100 13.59 -3.39 -3.54
CA ILE A 100 13.81 -4.70 -4.15
C ILE A 100 14.86 -4.64 -5.28
N LEU A 101 14.85 -3.59 -6.10
CA LEU A 101 15.88 -3.38 -7.13
C LEU A 101 17.28 -3.19 -6.53
N SER A 102 17.39 -2.42 -5.44
CA SER A 102 18.65 -2.22 -4.72
C SER A 102 19.18 -3.53 -4.13
N PHE A 103 18.33 -4.31 -3.46
CA PHE A 103 18.72 -5.62 -2.94
C PHE A 103 19.12 -6.60 -4.04
N LYS A 104 18.44 -6.57 -5.19
CA LYS A 104 18.86 -7.35 -6.35
C LYS A 104 20.25 -6.96 -6.84
N HIS A 105 20.55 -5.66 -6.90
CA HIS A 105 21.86 -5.14 -7.29
C HIS A 105 22.97 -5.60 -6.33
N GLU A 106 22.66 -5.67 -5.04
CA GLU A 106 23.58 -6.14 -3.99
C GLU A 106 23.63 -7.67 -3.84
N ASN A 107 23.02 -8.43 -4.75
CA ASN A 107 22.94 -9.90 -4.70
C ASN A 107 22.30 -10.47 -3.42
N ILE A 108 21.41 -9.72 -2.78
CA ILE A 108 20.62 -10.19 -1.64
C ILE A 108 19.53 -11.14 -2.15
N ARG A 109 19.31 -12.26 -1.44
CA ARG A 109 18.27 -13.23 -1.81
C ARG A 109 16.88 -12.67 -1.52
N LEU A 110 16.07 -12.56 -2.57
CA LEU A 110 14.78 -11.87 -2.57
C LEU A 110 13.56 -12.82 -2.49
N GLY A 111 13.75 -14.07 -2.11
CA GLY A 111 12.69 -15.09 -2.19
C GLY A 111 12.44 -15.56 -3.62
N SER A 112 11.34 -16.29 -3.82
CA SER A 112 11.04 -16.93 -5.10
C SER A 112 10.67 -15.92 -6.21
N PRO A 113 10.97 -16.23 -7.49
CA PRO A 113 10.57 -15.37 -8.63
C PRO A 113 9.06 -15.15 -8.75
N VAL A 114 8.26 -16.11 -8.27
CA VAL A 114 6.79 -16.03 -8.30
C VAL A 114 6.30 -14.99 -7.28
N GLN A 115 6.82 -15.03 -6.06
CA GLN A 115 6.50 -14.03 -5.02
C GLN A 115 6.91 -12.63 -5.46
N GLN A 116 8.13 -12.47 -6.01
CA GLN A 116 8.59 -11.16 -6.50
C GLN A 116 7.66 -10.57 -7.57
N ARG A 117 7.19 -11.38 -8.53
CA ARG A 117 6.25 -10.91 -9.56
C ARG A 117 4.91 -10.48 -8.95
N PHE A 118 4.43 -11.21 -7.95
CA PHE A 118 3.21 -10.86 -7.23
C PHE A 118 3.34 -9.53 -6.48
N PHE A 119 4.44 -9.34 -5.75
CA PHE A 119 4.70 -8.08 -5.03
C PHE A 119 4.87 -6.89 -5.97
N PHE A 120 5.67 -7.01 -7.04
CA PHE A 120 5.80 -5.95 -8.04
C PHE A 120 4.46 -5.59 -8.71
N SER A 121 3.63 -6.59 -8.98
CA SER A 121 2.28 -6.35 -9.54
C SER A 121 1.41 -5.59 -8.54
N THR A 122 1.53 -5.90 -7.25
CA THR A 122 0.83 -5.18 -6.17
C THR A 122 1.29 -3.73 -6.10
N TYR A 123 2.59 -3.45 -6.18
CA TYR A 123 3.12 -2.07 -6.19
C TYR A 123 2.61 -1.26 -7.37
N LEU A 124 2.49 -1.88 -8.55
CA LEU A 124 1.91 -1.22 -9.72
C LEU A 124 0.44 -0.84 -9.49
N VAL A 125 -0.36 -1.77 -8.95
CA VAL A 125 -1.77 -1.48 -8.62
C VAL A 125 -1.87 -0.37 -7.57
N MET A 126 -1.02 -0.38 -6.54
CA MET A 126 -0.95 0.67 -5.53
C MET A 126 -0.67 2.04 -6.16
N ALA A 127 0.33 2.13 -7.06
CA ALA A 127 0.68 3.37 -7.73
C ALA A 127 -0.46 3.90 -8.62
N LEU A 128 -1.12 3.02 -9.38
CA LEU A 128 -2.26 3.41 -10.23
C LEU A 128 -3.45 3.90 -9.40
N LEU A 129 -3.79 3.21 -8.31
CA LEU A 129 -4.84 3.63 -7.39
C LEU A 129 -4.51 4.98 -6.74
N ALA A 130 -3.25 5.18 -6.33
CA ALA A 130 -2.78 6.42 -5.77
C ALA A 130 -2.94 7.60 -6.75
N ILE A 131 -2.46 7.44 -7.99
CA ILE A 131 -2.55 8.49 -9.02
C ILE A 131 -4.01 8.82 -9.33
N ALA A 132 -4.87 7.81 -9.48
CA ALA A 132 -6.30 8.02 -9.73
C ALA A 132 -6.97 8.77 -8.56
N THR A 133 -6.66 8.38 -7.33
CA THR A 133 -7.20 8.98 -6.10
C THR A 133 -6.74 10.43 -5.93
N LEU A 134 -5.45 10.70 -6.12
CA LEU A 134 -4.88 12.04 -6.09
C LEU A 134 -5.54 12.95 -7.13
N SER A 135 -5.64 12.48 -8.38
CA SER A 135 -6.27 13.24 -9.47
C SER A 135 -7.73 13.57 -9.17
N TYR A 136 -8.47 12.60 -8.63
CA TYR A 136 -9.87 12.79 -8.27
C TYR A 136 -10.05 13.76 -7.10
N ALA A 137 -9.23 13.65 -6.05
CA ALA A 137 -9.27 14.55 -4.90
C ALA A 137 -8.94 16.00 -5.28
N ILE A 138 -7.93 16.22 -6.14
CA ILE A 138 -7.58 17.56 -6.65
C ILE A 138 -8.76 18.15 -7.44
N SER A 139 -9.39 17.35 -8.30
CA SER A 139 -10.56 17.79 -9.07
C SER A 139 -11.71 18.22 -8.15
N ALA A 140 -12.04 17.41 -7.14
CA ALA A 140 -13.11 17.70 -6.18
C ALA A 140 -12.86 18.99 -5.38
N LEU A 141 -11.63 19.21 -4.93
CA LEU A 141 -11.25 20.42 -4.19
C LEU A 141 -11.29 21.67 -5.07
N ARG A 142 -10.91 21.57 -6.34
CA ARG A 142 -11.00 22.70 -7.30
C ARG A 142 -12.45 23.13 -7.53
N VAL A 143 -13.36 22.17 -7.70
CA VAL A 143 -14.79 22.46 -7.85
C VAL A 143 -15.32 23.14 -6.59
N SER A 144 -14.94 22.65 -5.41
CA SER A 144 -15.40 23.20 -4.13
C SER A 144 -14.88 24.62 -3.86
N ALA A 145 -13.73 25.01 -4.43
CA ALA A 145 -13.17 26.36 -4.29
C ALA A 145 -13.75 27.37 -5.29
N ALA A 146 -14.49 26.92 -6.30
CA ALA A 146 -15.08 27.75 -7.35
C ALA A 146 -16.55 28.12 -7.09
N VAL A 147 -17.16 27.55 -6.04
CA VAL A 147 -18.53 27.77 -5.57
C VAL A 147 -18.49 28.63 -4.31
#